data_AF-A0A2H4XDB7-F1
#
_entry.id   AF-A0A2H4XDB7-F1
#
_cell.length_a   1.000
_cell.length_b   1.000
_cell.length_c   1.000
_cell.angle_alpha   90.00
_cell.angle_beta   90.00
_cell.angle_gamma   90.00
#
_symmetry.space_group_name_H-M   'P 1'
#
loop_
_entity.id
_entity.type
_entity.pdbx_description
1 polymer ?
#
loop_
_entity_poly.entity_id
_entity_poly.type
_entity_poly.pdbx_seq_one_letter_code
_entity_poly.pdbx_strand_id
1 'polypeptide(L)'
;KIKKEWLDILEETKKNKILIEKCKKDDLLCSSTMVDMSSNSSLNEKKMIKEEKEEKINLSFEWIQELPDNLDVCIAQRNFEGAVDLLAKLNGYLQDKPLTYSVQDLRAKVDPRVKHLIDVLVFELSADRSLRGGPKATRRAVSQLVRLGQSTKACGLFLQNRATAVHTAIRQLRIEGATLLYVHKLCNVFFTSLLETAKEFEMDFAGDNGCYSAFIVWSCSALKMFVDAFSKQVFDSKENLSTAAECVKVAKEHCKHMSEIGLDLTFILHAFLVKDLKAVLQSNKDIIIEATKHRNSEEMWRKMNLMTPEALGKLREEMQSCSVRNFDQYVGEDCWVNLSYTIVAFTKQIMFFLEEALKLYFPELHMVLLESLIEIILVAVQHVDYSLR
;
A
#
# COMPACT_ATOMS: atom_id res chain seq x y z
N LYS A 1 15.39 26.65 23.65
CA LYS A 1 14.78 26.33 24.97
C LYS A 1 14.00 25.02 24.88
N ILE A 2 13.02 24.91 24.00
CA ILE A 2 12.22 23.69 23.75
C ILE A 2 13.06 22.41 23.51
N LYS A 3 14.12 22.47 22.68
CA LYS A 3 14.97 21.29 22.42
C LYS A 3 15.71 20.75 23.67
N LYS A 4 15.98 21.59 24.68
CA LYS A 4 16.61 21.15 25.93
C LYS A 4 15.60 20.47 26.85
N GLU A 5 14.40 21.06 26.99
CA GLU A 5 13.30 20.45 27.77
C GLU A 5 12.93 19.05 27.25
N TRP A 6 12.89 18.87 25.92
CA TRP A 6 12.62 17.54 25.34
C TRP A 6 13.72 16.52 25.64
N LEU A 7 14.98 16.94 25.73
CA LEU A 7 16.10 16.05 26.07
C LEU A 7 16.08 15.68 27.55
N ASP A 8 15.74 16.63 28.42
CA ASP A 8 15.63 16.40 29.87
C ASP A 8 14.49 15.41 30.18
N ILE A 9 13.33 15.54 29.52
CA ILE A 9 12.21 14.59 29.63
C ILE A 9 12.61 13.18 29.15
N LEU A 10 13.42 13.09 28.09
CA LEU A 10 13.88 11.81 27.54
C LEU A 10 14.90 11.13 28.46
N GLU A 11 15.77 11.90 29.12
CA GLU A 11 16.68 11.38 30.14
C GLU A 11 15.95 10.94 31.41
N GLU A 12 14.94 11.69 31.85
CA GLU A 12 14.15 11.38 33.04
C GLU A 12 13.30 10.11 32.85
N THR A 13 12.67 9.96 31.68
CA THR A 13 11.94 8.73 31.33
C THR A 13 12.85 7.52 31.20
N LYS A 14 14.09 7.69 30.72
CA LYS A 14 15.09 6.62 30.69
C LYS A 14 15.54 6.20 32.10
N LYS A 15 15.77 7.17 32.99
CA LYS A 15 16.11 6.90 34.41
C LYS A 15 14.98 6.17 35.13
N ASN A 16 13.73 6.57 34.91
CA ASN A 16 12.56 5.90 35.51
C ASN A 16 12.39 4.46 35.03
N LYS A 17 12.63 4.16 33.75
CA LYS A 17 12.63 2.78 33.24
C LYS A 17 13.68 1.90 33.92
N ILE A 18 14.89 2.42 34.11
CA ILE A 18 15.98 1.68 34.76
C ILE A 18 15.64 1.40 36.24
N LEU A 19 15.01 2.33 36.94
CA LEU A 19 14.56 2.14 38.31
C LEU A 19 13.45 1.06 38.41
N ILE A 20 12.49 1.06 37.48
CA ILE A 20 11.43 0.05 37.42
C ILE A 20 12.00 -1.34 37.13
N GLU A 21 12.98 -1.45 36.24
CA GLU A 21 13.65 -2.73 35.96
C GLU A 21 14.47 -3.23 37.15
N LYS A 22 15.10 -2.33 37.92
CA LYS A 22 15.85 -2.68 39.13
C LYS A 22 14.92 -3.19 40.24
N CYS A 23 13.79 -2.52 40.44
CA CYS A 23 12.77 -2.92 41.43
C CYS A 23 12.15 -4.29 41.11
N LYS A 24 11.88 -4.57 39.82
CA LYS A 24 11.43 -5.90 39.36
C LYS A 24 12.47 -7.00 39.58
N LYS A 25 13.75 -6.66 39.56
CA LYS A 25 14.85 -7.62 39.77
C LYS A 25 15.03 -7.95 41.25
N ASP A 26 14.82 -6.98 42.13
CA ASP A 26 14.91 -7.15 43.58
C ASP A 26 13.72 -7.98 44.13
N ASP A 27 12.51 -7.84 43.57
CA ASP A 27 11.34 -8.67 43.91
C ASP A 27 11.51 -10.16 43.54
N LEU A 28 12.28 -10.47 42.50
CA LEU A 28 12.57 -11.85 42.08
C LEU A 28 13.61 -12.56 42.96
N LEU A 29 14.43 -11.82 43.70
CA LEU A 29 15.52 -12.35 44.53
C LEU A 29 15.10 -12.64 45.99
N CYS A 30 13.92 -12.20 46.43
CA CYS A 30 13.46 -12.37 47.81
C CYS A 30 12.54 -13.59 48.05
N SER A 31 12.19 -14.38 47.02
CA SER A 31 11.24 -15.51 47.17
C SER A 31 11.87 -16.91 47.28
N SER A 32 13.20 -17.03 47.33
CA SER A 32 13.86 -18.35 47.29
C SER A 32 14.99 -18.54 48.31
N THR A 33 14.64 -18.51 49.60
CA THR A 33 15.41 -19.24 50.63
C THR A 33 14.57 -19.38 51.89
N MET A 34 14.26 -20.62 52.29
CA MET A 34 14.41 -21.19 53.66
C MET A 34 13.54 -22.45 53.80
N VAL A 35 14.19 -23.61 53.75
CA VAL A 35 13.77 -24.86 54.41
C VAL A 35 14.98 -25.33 55.20
N ASP A 36 14.89 -25.41 56.52
CA ASP A 36 15.05 -26.69 57.24
C ASP A 36 14.77 -26.62 58.75
N MET A 37 13.91 -27.56 59.16
CA MET A 37 13.83 -28.34 60.40
C MET A 37 14.25 -27.76 61.76
N SER A 38 13.32 -27.81 62.73
CA SER A 38 13.38 -28.83 63.81
C SER A 38 12.19 -28.74 64.77
N SER A 39 11.83 -29.93 65.29
CA SER A 39 11.27 -30.23 66.62
C SER A 39 9.76 -30.53 66.77
N ASN A 40 9.55 -31.61 67.52
CA ASN A 40 8.38 -32.47 67.64
C ASN A 40 7.31 -31.96 68.62
N SER A 41 6.10 -32.49 68.37
CA SER A 41 5.11 -32.98 69.34
C SER A 41 4.19 -32.01 70.11
N SER A 42 2.91 -32.21 69.80
CA SER A 42 1.80 -32.49 70.73
C SER A 42 0.81 -31.36 71.07
N LEU A 43 -0.46 -31.80 71.04
CA LEU A 43 -1.67 -31.28 71.70
C LEU A 43 -2.51 -30.22 70.97
N ASN A 44 -3.53 -30.75 70.28
CA ASN A 44 -4.97 -30.48 70.51
C ASN A 44 -5.44 -29.02 70.47
N GLU A 45 -6.21 -28.66 69.44
CA GLU A 45 -7.55 -28.08 69.64
C GLU A 45 -8.37 -28.02 68.35
N LYS A 46 -9.61 -28.51 68.46
CA LYS A 46 -10.67 -28.52 67.45
C LYS A 46 -10.98 -27.09 66.95
N LYS A 47 -11.11 -26.90 65.64
CA LYS A 47 -12.04 -25.91 65.09
C LYS A 47 -12.56 -26.27 63.70
N MET A 48 -13.79 -26.79 63.73
CA MET A 48 -14.88 -26.67 62.76
C MET A 48 -14.51 -26.58 61.27
N ILE A 49 -14.77 -27.71 60.60
CA ILE A 49 -15.19 -27.79 59.20
C ILE A 49 -16.36 -26.80 59.01
N LYS A 50 -16.10 -25.69 58.31
CA LYS A 50 -17.14 -24.95 57.59
C LYS A 50 -17.11 -25.49 56.16
N GLU A 51 -18.08 -26.36 55.86
CA GLU A 51 -18.48 -26.65 54.50
C GLU A 51 -18.98 -25.33 53.89
N GLU A 52 -18.10 -24.60 53.21
CA GLU A 52 -18.55 -23.69 52.16
C GLU A 52 -19.13 -24.57 51.06
N LYS A 53 -20.47 -24.60 50.99
CA LYS A 53 -21.20 -25.16 49.87
C LYS A 53 -20.70 -24.48 48.60
N GLU A 54 -19.79 -25.13 47.88
CA GLU A 54 -19.61 -24.89 46.47
C GLU A 54 -21.00 -24.98 45.84
N GLU A 55 -21.52 -23.87 45.33
CA GLU A 55 -22.64 -23.89 44.42
C GLU A 55 -22.23 -24.81 43.26
N LYS A 56 -22.68 -26.07 43.31
CA LYS A 56 -22.48 -27.05 42.24
C LYS A 56 -23.17 -26.52 41.01
N ILE A 57 -22.42 -25.81 40.19
CA ILE A 57 -22.83 -25.48 38.85
C ILE A 57 -23.12 -26.80 38.15
N ASN A 58 -24.38 -27.04 37.80
CA ASN A 58 -24.78 -28.21 37.02
C ASN A 58 -24.19 -28.11 35.60
N LEU A 59 -22.98 -28.65 35.44
CA LEU A 59 -22.32 -28.91 34.15
C LEU A 59 -22.71 -30.29 33.59
N SER A 60 -23.66 -30.98 34.25
CA SER A 60 -24.18 -32.30 33.87
C SER A 60 -25.11 -32.29 32.66
N PHE A 61 -25.20 -31.17 31.93
CA PHE A 61 -25.94 -31.15 30.68
C PHE A 61 -25.17 -31.98 29.64
N GLU A 62 -25.84 -32.94 29.01
CA GLU A 62 -25.26 -33.87 28.03
C GLU A 62 -24.49 -33.13 26.93
N TRP A 63 -25.03 -32.00 26.44
CA TRP A 63 -24.37 -31.19 25.41
C TRP A 63 -22.99 -30.62 25.83
N ILE A 64 -22.74 -30.43 27.13
CA ILE A 64 -21.45 -29.94 27.66
C ILE A 64 -20.43 -31.07 27.72
N GLN A 65 -20.88 -32.28 28.06
CA GLN A 65 -20.03 -33.46 28.12
C GLN A 65 -19.62 -33.94 26.72
N GLU A 66 -20.54 -33.85 25.76
CA GLU A 66 -20.28 -34.19 24.35
C GLU A 66 -19.57 -33.07 23.57
N LEU A 67 -19.45 -31.88 24.15
CA LEU A 67 -18.87 -30.72 23.47
C LEU A 67 -17.47 -30.96 22.91
N PRO A 68 -16.51 -31.59 23.64
CA PRO A 68 -15.18 -31.85 23.11
C PRO A 68 -15.21 -32.79 21.90
N ASP A 69 -16.03 -33.84 21.94
CA ASP A 69 -16.16 -34.80 20.84
C ASP A 69 -16.85 -34.17 19.63
N ASN A 70 -17.89 -33.37 19.86
CA ASN A 70 -18.59 -32.60 18.83
C ASN A 70 -17.66 -31.59 18.14
N LEU A 71 -16.74 -30.96 18.89
CA LEU A 71 -15.71 -30.09 18.31
C LEU A 71 -14.76 -30.86 17.40
N ASP A 72 -14.29 -32.04 17.82
CA ASP A 72 -13.42 -32.88 17.01
C ASP A 72 -14.11 -33.34 15.72
N VAL A 73 -15.40 -33.71 15.79
CA VAL A 73 -16.21 -34.05 14.61
C VAL A 73 -16.36 -32.85 13.68
N CYS A 74 -16.66 -31.66 14.20
CA CYS A 74 -16.77 -30.46 13.37
C CYS A 74 -15.45 -30.10 12.67
N ILE A 75 -14.32 -30.23 13.37
CA ILE A 75 -12.98 -30.00 12.81
C ILE A 75 -12.69 -31.04 11.71
N ALA A 76 -12.97 -32.32 11.96
CA ALA A 76 -12.76 -33.40 10.99
C ALA A 76 -13.62 -33.22 9.72
N GLN A 77 -14.85 -32.74 9.88
CA GLN A 77 -15.76 -32.44 8.75
C GLN A 77 -15.45 -31.10 8.06
N ARG A 78 -14.47 -30.33 8.54
CA ARG A 78 -14.16 -28.96 8.09
C ARG A 78 -15.35 -27.99 8.22
N ASN A 79 -16.28 -28.27 9.12
CA ASN A 79 -17.37 -27.36 9.47
C ASN A 79 -16.88 -26.38 10.56
N PHE A 80 -16.05 -25.43 10.15
CA PHE A 80 -15.46 -24.46 11.09
C PHE A 80 -16.48 -23.50 11.68
N GLU A 81 -17.52 -23.12 10.92
CA GLU A 81 -18.63 -22.28 11.40
C GLU A 81 -19.35 -22.95 12.58
N GLY A 82 -19.72 -24.23 12.43
CA GLY A 82 -20.34 -25.01 13.50
C GLY A 82 -19.46 -25.15 14.74
N ALA A 83 -18.14 -25.36 14.57
CA ALA A 83 -17.21 -25.44 15.69
C ALA A 83 -17.13 -24.12 16.48
N VAL A 84 -17.05 -22.97 15.78
CA VAL A 84 -17.01 -21.65 16.42
C VAL A 84 -18.35 -21.31 17.07
N ASP A 85 -19.48 -21.70 16.50
CA ASP A 85 -20.80 -21.50 17.10
C ASP A 85 -20.96 -22.28 18.41
N LEU A 86 -20.44 -23.52 18.48
CA LEU A 86 -20.39 -24.31 19.71
C LEU A 86 -19.53 -23.65 20.78
N LEU A 87 -18.38 -23.09 20.41
CA LEU A 87 -17.51 -22.33 21.32
C LEU A 87 -18.16 -21.03 21.80
N ALA A 88 -18.88 -20.32 20.92
CA ALA A 88 -19.62 -19.12 21.28
C ALA A 88 -20.75 -19.43 22.29
N LYS A 89 -21.50 -20.53 22.08
CA LYS A 89 -22.51 -21.01 23.01
C LYS A 89 -21.91 -21.38 24.37
N LEU A 90 -20.76 -22.06 24.37
CA LEU A 90 -20.04 -22.38 25.60
C LEU A 90 -19.63 -21.10 26.35
N ASN A 91 -19.01 -20.16 25.65
CA ASN A 91 -18.53 -18.91 26.25
C ASN A 91 -19.69 -18.07 26.81
N GLY A 92 -20.83 -17.99 26.12
CA GLY A 92 -22.03 -17.32 26.64
C GLY A 92 -22.58 -18.02 27.88
N TYR A 93 -22.62 -19.35 27.90
CA TYR A 93 -23.09 -20.10 29.07
C TYR A 93 -22.15 -19.98 30.29
N LEU A 94 -20.86 -19.79 30.05
CA LEU A 94 -19.83 -19.64 31.08
C LEU A 94 -19.62 -18.20 31.56
N GLN A 95 -20.20 -17.18 30.90
CA GLN A 95 -20.01 -15.77 31.27
C GLN A 95 -20.59 -15.42 32.63
N ASP A 96 -21.76 -15.99 32.98
CA ASP A 96 -22.49 -15.65 34.21
C ASP A 96 -22.14 -16.56 35.40
N LYS A 97 -21.18 -17.47 35.23
CA LYS A 97 -20.93 -18.58 36.15
C LYS A 97 -19.58 -18.46 36.87
N PRO A 98 -19.52 -18.71 38.19
CA PRO A 98 -18.26 -18.66 38.91
C PRO A 98 -17.27 -19.73 38.41
N LEU A 99 -15.98 -19.44 38.54
CA LEU A 99 -14.88 -20.32 38.15
C LEU A 99 -14.76 -21.51 39.12
N THR A 100 -15.68 -22.47 39.05
CA THR A 100 -15.62 -23.73 39.81
C THR A 100 -14.61 -24.70 39.17
N TYR A 101 -14.06 -25.65 39.95
CA TYR A 101 -13.16 -26.70 39.47
C TYR A 101 -13.66 -27.42 38.20
N SER A 102 -14.96 -27.73 38.13
CA SER A 102 -15.58 -28.36 36.97
C SER A 102 -15.58 -27.50 35.70
N VAL A 103 -15.63 -26.16 35.83
CA VAL A 103 -15.49 -25.24 34.69
C VAL A 103 -14.04 -25.21 34.20
N GLN A 104 -13.07 -25.29 35.13
CA GLN A 104 -11.65 -25.36 34.79
C GLN A 104 -11.29 -26.67 34.08
N ASP A 105 -11.80 -27.82 34.53
CA ASP A 105 -11.60 -29.12 33.85
C ASP A 105 -12.18 -29.12 32.43
N LEU A 106 -13.38 -28.54 32.25
CA LEU A 106 -13.97 -28.39 30.92
C LEU A 106 -13.13 -27.49 30.01
N ARG A 107 -12.67 -26.33 30.50
CA ARG A 107 -11.77 -25.46 29.74
C ARG A 107 -10.47 -26.18 29.37
N ALA A 108 -9.88 -26.94 30.29
CA ALA A 108 -8.68 -27.73 30.03
C ALA A 108 -8.86 -28.76 28.91
N LYS A 109 -10.08 -29.30 28.72
CA LYS A 109 -10.41 -30.22 27.61
C LYS A 109 -10.73 -29.49 26.30
N VAL A 110 -11.28 -28.29 26.36
CA VAL A 110 -11.70 -27.49 25.20
C VAL A 110 -10.54 -26.67 24.62
N ASP A 111 -9.73 -26.03 25.45
CA ASP A 111 -8.59 -25.20 25.06
C ASP A 111 -7.61 -25.87 24.06
N PRO A 112 -7.19 -27.15 24.22
CA PRO A 112 -6.34 -27.81 23.23
C PRO A 112 -7.04 -27.98 21.86
N ARG A 113 -8.37 -28.17 21.85
CA ARG A 113 -9.17 -28.27 20.62
C ARG A 113 -9.37 -26.93 19.96
N VAL A 114 -9.52 -25.85 20.74
CA VAL A 114 -9.51 -24.48 20.24
C VAL A 114 -8.17 -24.17 19.57
N LYS A 115 -7.05 -24.53 20.20
CA LYS A 115 -5.71 -24.40 19.58
C LYS A 115 -5.61 -25.20 18.28
N HIS A 116 -6.08 -26.46 18.28
CA HIS A 116 -6.09 -27.29 17.08
C HIS A 116 -6.93 -26.68 15.95
N LEU A 117 -8.13 -26.16 16.25
CA LEU A 117 -8.99 -25.46 15.31
C LEU A 117 -8.29 -24.22 14.72
N ILE A 118 -7.63 -23.42 15.56
CA ILE A 118 -6.86 -22.26 15.12
C ILE A 118 -5.73 -22.68 14.17
N ASP A 119 -4.99 -23.74 14.50
CA ASP A 119 -3.89 -24.24 13.68
C ASP A 119 -4.38 -24.75 12.32
N VAL A 120 -5.52 -25.46 12.28
CA VAL A 120 -6.15 -25.90 11.03
C VAL A 120 -6.62 -24.71 10.19
N LEU A 121 -7.24 -23.70 10.80
CA LEU A 121 -7.68 -22.48 10.11
C LEU A 121 -6.50 -21.69 9.53
N VAL A 122 -5.41 -21.56 10.29
CA VAL A 122 -4.16 -20.92 9.84
C VAL A 122 -3.54 -21.69 8.68
N PHE A 123 -3.57 -23.02 8.75
CA PHE A 123 -3.09 -23.88 7.66
C PHE A 123 -3.92 -23.71 6.39
N GLU A 124 -5.24 -23.60 6.47
CA GLU A 124 -6.12 -23.37 5.31
C GLU A 124 -5.92 -21.98 4.68
N LEU A 125 -5.51 -20.98 5.47
CA LEU A 125 -5.23 -19.62 5.01
C LEU A 125 -3.84 -19.44 4.38
N SER A 126 -2.94 -20.40 4.59
CA SER A 126 -1.56 -20.30 4.15
C SER A 126 -1.47 -20.35 2.61
N ALA A 127 -0.73 -19.38 2.05
CA ALA A 127 -0.70 -19.10 0.61
C ALA A 127 -0.23 -20.29 -0.26
N ASP A 128 0.59 -21.19 0.28
CA ASP A 128 1.19 -22.31 -0.48
C ASP A 128 0.21 -23.45 -0.83
N ARG A 129 -0.99 -23.52 -0.22
CA ARG A 129 -1.92 -24.64 -0.43
C ARG A 129 -3.41 -24.27 -0.55
N SER A 130 -3.73 -23.01 -0.86
CA SER A 130 -5.09 -22.54 -1.17
C SER A 130 -5.70 -23.13 -2.47
N LEU A 131 -5.30 -24.35 -2.86
CA LEU A 131 -5.81 -25.10 -4.02
C LEU A 131 -7.23 -25.65 -3.79
N ARG A 132 -7.73 -25.72 -2.55
CA ARG A 132 -8.99 -26.43 -2.24
C ARG A 132 -10.23 -25.56 -1.99
N GLY A 133 -10.10 -24.24 -1.89
CA GLY A 133 -11.19 -23.42 -1.35
C GLY A 133 -11.58 -22.16 -2.10
N GLY A 134 -10.72 -21.63 -2.97
CA GLY A 134 -10.94 -20.36 -3.66
C GLY A 134 -11.19 -19.17 -2.69
N PRO A 135 -11.57 -18.00 -3.22
CA PRO A 135 -11.76 -16.77 -2.42
C PRO A 135 -12.83 -16.90 -1.32
N LYS A 136 -13.81 -17.79 -1.50
CA LYS A 136 -14.89 -18.02 -0.52
C LYS A 136 -14.41 -18.76 0.72
N ALA A 137 -13.52 -19.75 0.57
CA ALA A 137 -13.00 -20.47 1.73
C ALA A 137 -12.05 -19.61 2.56
N THR A 138 -11.21 -18.79 1.90
CA THR A 138 -10.32 -17.83 2.57
C THR A 138 -11.13 -16.89 3.46
N ARG A 139 -12.20 -16.27 2.93
CA ARG A 139 -13.08 -15.40 3.72
C ARG A 139 -13.69 -16.10 4.94
N ARG A 140 -14.24 -17.31 4.74
CA ARG A 140 -14.84 -18.08 5.85
C ARG A 140 -13.83 -18.36 6.95
N ALA A 141 -12.61 -18.74 6.59
CA ALA A 141 -11.55 -19.01 7.55
C ALA A 141 -11.10 -17.75 8.31
N VAL A 142 -10.99 -16.60 7.63
CA VAL A 142 -10.69 -15.31 8.28
C VAL A 142 -11.78 -14.94 9.28
N SER A 143 -13.05 -14.97 8.85
CA SER A 143 -14.19 -14.65 9.72
C SER A 143 -14.22 -15.54 10.98
N GLN A 144 -13.94 -16.85 10.83
CA GLN A 144 -13.86 -17.75 11.97
C GLN A 144 -12.69 -17.42 12.92
N LEU A 145 -11.51 -17.04 12.40
CA LEU A 145 -10.39 -16.64 13.25
C LEU A 145 -10.65 -15.34 14.01
N VAL A 146 -11.32 -14.36 13.36
CA VAL A 146 -11.73 -13.11 14.03
C VAL A 146 -12.71 -13.42 15.15
N ARG A 147 -13.71 -14.28 14.91
CA ARG A 147 -14.66 -14.73 15.94
C ARG A 147 -14.00 -15.46 17.13
N LEU A 148 -12.86 -16.11 16.90
CA LEU A 148 -12.04 -16.76 17.93
C LEU A 148 -11.11 -15.78 18.68
N GLY A 149 -11.19 -14.47 18.41
CA GLY A 149 -10.35 -13.45 19.03
C GLY A 149 -8.91 -13.42 18.51
N GLN A 150 -8.64 -14.05 17.36
CA GLN A 150 -7.32 -14.10 16.72
C GLN A 150 -7.19 -13.08 15.58
N SER A 151 -7.83 -11.90 15.71
CA SER A 151 -7.92 -10.88 14.64
C SER A 151 -6.57 -10.46 14.08
N THR A 152 -5.56 -10.21 14.92
CA THR A 152 -4.22 -9.81 14.46
C THR A 152 -3.56 -10.88 13.59
N LYS A 153 -3.69 -12.16 13.98
CA LYS A 153 -3.14 -13.31 13.22
C LYS A 153 -3.91 -13.50 11.92
N ALA A 154 -5.24 -13.38 11.97
CA ALA A 154 -6.12 -13.47 10.81
C ALA A 154 -5.80 -12.36 9.79
N CYS A 155 -5.62 -11.12 10.26
CA CYS A 155 -5.26 -9.97 9.43
C CYS A 155 -3.92 -10.18 8.71
N GLY A 156 -2.88 -10.60 9.43
CA GLY A 156 -1.57 -10.87 8.82
C GLY A 156 -1.64 -11.94 7.72
N LEU A 157 -2.34 -13.04 7.96
CA LEU A 157 -2.51 -14.12 6.99
C LEU A 157 -3.37 -13.72 5.79
N PHE A 158 -4.46 -12.98 6.04
CA PHE A 158 -5.32 -12.44 4.99
C PHE A 158 -4.53 -11.54 4.04
N LEU A 159 -3.79 -10.56 4.59
CA LEU A 159 -2.99 -9.63 3.79
C LEU A 159 -1.86 -10.34 3.05
N GLN A 160 -1.23 -11.35 3.66
CA GLN A 160 -0.20 -12.15 3.00
C GLN A 160 -0.78 -12.93 1.80
N ASN A 161 -1.95 -13.56 1.96
CA ASN A 161 -2.64 -14.25 0.88
C ASN A 161 -3.05 -13.27 -0.25
N ARG A 162 -3.54 -12.08 0.13
CA ARG A 162 -3.88 -11.03 -0.85
C ARG A 162 -2.64 -10.49 -1.57
N ALA A 163 -1.51 -10.36 -0.88
CA ALA A 163 -0.25 -9.98 -1.51
C ALA A 163 0.19 -11.00 -2.58
N THR A 164 0.12 -12.30 -2.28
CA THR A 164 0.47 -13.34 -3.26
C THR A 164 -0.51 -13.37 -4.43
N ALA A 165 -1.81 -13.18 -4.17
CA ALA A 165 -2.84 -13.11 -5.20
C ALA A 165 -2.61 -11.92 -6.17
N VAL A 166 -2.42 -10.70 -5.62
CA VAL A 166 -2.13 -9.49 -6.41
C VAL A 166 -0.84 -9.66 -7.22
N HIS A 167 0.23 -10.14 -6.58
CA HIS A 167 1.51 -10.37 -7.26
C HIS A 167 1.37 -11.38 -8.42
N THR A 168 0.61 -12.46 -8.21
CA THR A 168 0.34 -13.46 -9.25
C THR A 168 -0.47 -12.87 -10.39
N ALA A 169 -1.51 -12.09 -10.08
CA ALA A 169 -2.36 -11.44 -11.08
C ALA A 169 -1.56 -10.45 -11.96
N ILE A 170 -0.69 -9.63 -11.35
CA ILE A 170 0.20 -8.74 -12.09
C ILE A 170 1.17 -9.53 -12.96
N ARG A 171 1.78 -10.60 -12.43
CA ARG A 171 2.75 -11.42 -13.19
C ARG A 171 2.13 -12.19 -14.35
N GLN A 172 0.87 -12.60 -14.23
CA GLN A 172 0.14 -13.30 -15.29
C GLN A 172 -0.34 -12.37 -16.41
N LEU A 173 -0.30 -11.05 -16.18
CA LEU A 173 -0.69 -10.08 -17.18
C LEU A 173 0.29 -10.14 -18.36
N ARG A 174 -0.23 -10.46 -19.54
CA ARG A 174 0.57 -10.47 -20.76
C ARG A 174 0.83 -9.05 -21.24
N ILE A 175 2.08 -8.78 -21.59
CA ILE A 175 2.48 -7.56 -22.29
C ILE A 175 2.10 -7.73 -23.76
N GLU A 176 1.00 -7.12 -24.17
CA GLU A 176 0.47 -7.21 -25.53
C GLU A 176 -0.01 -5.83 -26.00
N GLY A 177 0.40 -5.45 -27.21
CA GLY A 177 0.00 -4.20 -27.85
C GLY A 177 0.81 -2.98 -27.41
N ALA A 178 0.22 -1.79 -27.60
CA ALA A 178 0.83 -0.53 -27.20
C ALA A 178 0.97 -0.41 -25.68
N THR A 179 2.03 0.25 -25.22
CA THR A 179 2.33 0.46 -23.78
C THR A 179 1.14 1.01 -22.99
N LEU A 180 0.42 1.99 -23.54
CA LEU A 180 -0.77 2.55 -22.91
C LEU A 180 -1.88 1.52 -22.67
N LEU A 181 -2.12 0.61 -23.63
CA LEU A 181 -3.12 -0.45 -23.48
C LEU A 181 -2.75 -1.44 -22.38
N TYR A 182 -1.46 -1.79 -22.28
CA TYR A 182 -0.97 -2.62 -21.18
C TYR A 182 -1.16 -1.90 -19.83
N VAL A 183 -0.82 -0.61 -19.74
CA VAL A 183 -0.96 0.18 -18.51
C VAL A 183 -2.41 0.24 -18.05
N HIS A 184 -3.38 0.43 -18.95
CA HIS A 184 -4.81 0.35 -18.60
C HIS A 184 -5.18 -1.00 -17.99
N LYS A 185 -4.74 -2.10 -18.61
CA LYS A 185 -5.00 -3.45 -18.07
C LYS A 185 -4.34 -3.64 -16.71
N LEU A 186 -3.09 -3.19 -16.54
CA LEU A 186 -2.35 -3.28 -15.29
C LEU A 186 -3.05 -2.50 -14.16
N CYS A 187 -3.45 -1.25 -14.44
CA CYS A 187 -4.22 -0.44 -13.48
C CYS A 187 -5.53 -1.12 -13.11
N ASN A 188 -6.31 -1.59 -14.10
CA ASN A 188 -7.58 -2.27 -13.84
C ASN A 188 -7.39 -3.50 -12.95
N VAL A 189 -6.42 -4.38 -13.24
CA VAL A 189 -6.17 -5.57 -12.44
C VAL A 189 -5.78 -5.21 -11.01
N PHE A 190 -4.83 -4.28 -10.84
CA PHE A 190 -4.35 -3.90 -9.51
C PHE A 190 -5.41 -3.18 -8.68
N PHE A 191 -6.01 -2.10 -9.19
CA PHE A 191 -6.94 -1.27 -8.44
C PHE A 191 -8.27 -1.97 -8.17
N THR A 192 -8.73 -2.86 -9.07
CA THR A 192 -9.91 -3.70 -8.78
C THR A 192 -9.62 -4.68 -7.64
N SER A 193 -8.45 -5.33 -7.68
CA SER A 193 -8.06 -6.26 -6.61
C SER A 193 -7.85 -5.55 -5.26
N LEU A 194 -7.28 -4.34 -5.28
CA LEU A 194 -7.14 -3.50 -4.10
C LEU A 194 -8.51 -3.12 -3.52
N LEU A 195 -9.45 -2.70 -4.37
CA LEU A 195 -10.81 -2.35 -3.96
C LEU A 195 -11.57 -3.54 -3.37
N GLU A 196 -11.49 -4.70 -4.00
CA GLU A 196 -12.08 -5.94 -3.48
C GLU A 196 -11.48 -6.30 -2.12
N THR A 197 -10.16 -6.16 -1.99
CA THR A 197 -9.47 -6.43 -0.72
C THR A 197 -9.89 -5.46 0.37
N ALA A 198 -10.02 -4.16 0.05
CA ALA A 198 -10.49 -3.15 0.99
C ALA A 198 -11.91 -3.46 1.49
N LYS A 199 -12.83 -3.80 0.59
CA LYS A 199 -14.22 -4.15 0.93
C LYS A 199 -14.29 -5.39 1.82
N GLU A 200 -13.55 -6.44 1.48
CA GLU A 200 -13.50 -7.65 2.30
C GLU A 200 -12.86 -7.39 3.68
N PHE A 201 -11.81 -6.57 3.71
CA PHE A 201 -11.16 -6.19 4.95
C PHE A 201 -12.10 -5.41 5.89
N GLU A 202 -12.85 -4.46 5.35
CA GLU A 202 -13.84 -3.71 6.10
C GLU A 202 -14.93 -4.62 6.67
N MET A 203 -15.40 -5.62 5.89
CA MET A 203 -16.40 -6.58 6.35
C MET A 203 -15.90 -7.48 7.49
N ASP A 204 -14.68 -8.01 7.37
CA ASP A 204 -14.16 -9.02 8.31
C ASP A 204 -13.52 -8.41 9.57
N PHE A 205 -13.06 -7.15 9.51
CA PHE A 205 -12.32 -6.48 10.59
C PHE A 205 -13.00 -5.20 11.10
N ALA A 206 -14.30 -5.01 10.82
CA ALA A 206 -15.09 -3.92 11.39
C ALA A 206 -15.04 -3.94 12.93
N GLY A 207 -14.35 -2.96 13.53
CA GLY A 207 -14.20 -2.81 14.98
C GLY A 207 -12.79 -3.02 15.53
N ASP A 208 -11.89 -3.65 14.77
CA ASP A 208 -10.49 -3.89 15.19
C ASP A 208 -9.55 -2.82 14.60
N ASN A 209 -9.52 -1.64 15.23
CA ASN A 209 -8.71 -0.48 14.77
C ASN A 209 -7.22 -0.82 14.57
N GLY A 210 -6.67 -1.78 15.32
CA GLY A 210 -5.28 -2.22 15.17
C GLY A 210 -4.98 -2.80 13.78
N CYS A 211 -5.95 -3.48 13.17
CA CYS A 211 -5.77 -4.15 11.88
C CYS A 211 -5.68 -3.16 10.71
N TYR A 212 -6.34 -2.00 10.79
CA TYR A 212 -6.33 -1.00 9.71
C TYR A 212 -4.93 -0.47 9.42
N SER A 213 -4.09 -0.29 10.45
CA SER A 213 -2.69 0.11 10.24
C SER A 213 -1.90 -0.91 9.40
N ALA A 214 -2.12 -2.21 9.63
CA ALA A 214 -1.51 -3.28 8.85
C ALA A 214 -2.03 -3.27 7.40
N PHE A 215 -3.33 -3.00 7.20
CA PHE A 215 -3.91 -2.86 5.87
C PHE A 215 -3.28 -1.70 5.07
N ILE A 216 -3.03 -0.56 5.71
CA ILE A 216 -2.36 0.57 5.05
C ILE A 216 -0.92 0.20 4.68
N VAL A 217 -0.16 -0.42 5.58
CA VAL A 217 1.22 -0.89 5.30
C VAL A 217 1.25 -1.87 4.13
N TRP A 218 0.30 -2.81 4.10
CA TRP A 218 0.14 -3.73 2.97
C TRP A 218 -0.21 -2.99 1.67
N SER A 219 -1.13 -2.03 1.71
CA SER A 219 -1.54 -1.25 0.53
C SER A 219 -0.37 -0.48 -0.06
N CYS A 220 0.50 0.11 0.78
CA CYS A 220 1.73 0.77 0.35
C CYS A 220 2.69 -0.21 -0.34
N SER A 221 2.87 -1.41 0.22
CA SER A 221 3.72 -2.45 -0.35
C SER A 221 3.16 -2.99 -1.67
N ALA A 222 1.84 -3.20 -1.75
CA ALA A 222 1.14 -3.61 -2.95
C ALA A 222 1.27 -2.57 -4.06
N LEU A 223 1.11 -1.28 -3.72
CA LEU A 223 1.33 -0.18 -4.66
C LEU A 223 2.78 -0.13 -5.14
N LYS A 224 3.75 -0.40 -4.26
CA LYS A 224 5.16 -0.45 -4.67
C LYS A 224 5.40 -1.52 -5.74
N MET A 225 4.84 -2.71 -5.56
CA MET A 225 4.92 -3.78 -6.57
C MET A 225 4.27 -3.37 -7.90
N PHE A 226 3.12 -2.70 -7.84
CA PHE A 226 2.47 -2.13 -9.02
C PHE A 226 3.38 -1.11 -9.73
N VAL A 227 3.96 -0.16 -8.98
CA VAL A 227 4.85 0.87 -9.54
C VAL A 227 6.09 0.24 -10.14
N ASP A 228 6.67 -0.79 -9.54
CA ASP A 228 7.84 -1.47 -10.10
C ASP A 228 7.53 -2.17 -11.43
N ALA A 229 6.32 -2.72 -11.60
CA ALA A 229 5.87 -3.28 -12.88
C ALA A 229 5.53 -2.18 -13.90
N PHE A 230 4.91 -1.10 -13.45
CA PHE A 230 4.58 0.07 -14.26
C PHE A 230 5.85 0.75 -14.81
N SER A 231 6.82 1.05 -13.95
CA SER A 231 8.05 1.76 -14.31
C SER A 231 8.87 0.99 -15.34
N LYS A 232 8.95 -0.34 -15.22
CA LYS A 232 9.63 -1.18 -16.22
C LYS A 232 9.01 -1.05 -17.61
N GLN A 233 7.68 -0.96 -17.70
CA GLN A 233 7.03 -0.89 -18.99
C GLN A 233 6.96 0.53 -19.56
N VAL A 234 6.94 1.56 -18.71
CA VAL A 234 6.76 2.96 -19.14
C VAL A 234 8.10 3.68 -19.31
N PHE A 235 9.09 3.40 -18.47
CA PHE A 235 10.35 4.16 -18.44
C PHE A 235 11.55 3.37 -18.99
N ASP A 236 11.67 2.07 -18.73
CA ASP A 236 12.80 1.27 -19.24
C ASP A 236 12.68 0.98 -20.76
N SER A 237 11.46 1.03 -21.29
CA SER A 237 11.12 0.83 -22.71
C SER A 237 11.50 2.01 -23.62
N LYS A 238 12.06 3.10 -23.07
CA LYS A 238 12.42 4.34 -23.80
C LYS A 238 11.26 4.93 -24.60
N GLU A 239 10.05 4.84 -24.08
CA GLU A 239 8.87 5.48 -24.65
C GLU A 239 9.05 7.01 -24.70
N ASN A 240 8.32 7.66 -25.61
CA ASN A 240 8.35 9.12 -25.68
C ASN A 240 7.66 9.75 -24.46
N LEU A 241 7.97 11.03 -24.19
CA LEU A 241 7.43 11.76 -23.03
C LEU A 241 5.90 11.75 -22.98
N SER A 242 5.24 11.79 -24.14
CA SER A 242 3.79 11.86 -24.23
C SER A 242 3.12 10.54 -23.82
N THR A 243 3.62 9.41 -24.32
CA THR A 243 3.17 8.08 -23.89
C THR A 243 3.36 7.93 -22.38
N ALA A 244 4.50 8.35 -21.84
CA ALA A 244 4.77 8.30 -20.41
C ALA A 244 3.79 9.19 -19.62
N ALA A 245 3.52 10.41 -20.10
CA ALA A 245 2.57 11.34 -19.48
C ALA A 245 1.14 10.78 -19.42
N GLU A 246 0.65 10.21 -20.52
CA GLU A 246 -0.67 9.58 -20.55
C GLU A 246 -0.74 8.34 -19.65
N CYS A 247 0.30 7.50 -19.62
CA CYS A 247 0.34 6.34 -18.71
C CYS A 247 0.28 6.75 -17.24
N VAL A 248 1.03 7.79 -16.86
CA VAL A 248 1.04 8.32 -15.48
C VAL A 248 -0.30 8.96 -15.14
N LYS A 249 -0.93 9.67 -16.08
CA LYS A 249 -2.27 10.23 -15.91
C LYS A 249 -3.30 9.15 -15.59
N VAL A 250 -3.31 8.04 -16.33
CA VAL A 250 -4.19 6.89 -16.07
C VAL A 250 -3.99 6.36 -14.64
N ALA A 251 -2.74 6.15 -14.22
CA ALA A 251 -2.45 5.68 -12.86
C ALA A 251 -2.94 6.68 -11.78
N LYS A 252 -2.74 7.99 -11.99
CA LYS A 252 -3.24 9.05 -11.10
C LYS A 252 -4.77 9.06 -11.01
N GLU A 253 -5.47 8.89 -12.13
CA GLU A 253 -6.94 8.83 -12.16
C GLU A 253 -7.45 7.66 -11.33
N HIS A 254 -6.86 6.47 -11.44
CA HIS A 254 -7.25 5.33 -10.60
C HIS A 254 -6.96 5.56 -9.10
N CYS A 255 -5.84 6.18 -8.75
CA CYS A 255 -5.58 6.58 -7.36
C CYS A 255 -6.65 7.56 -6.84
N LYS A 256 -7.05 8.54 -7.65
CA LYS A 256 -8.11 9.49 -7.28
C LYS A 256 -9.44 8.79 -6.98
N HIS A 257 -9.84 7.82 -7.80
CA HIS A 257 -11.04 7.01 -7.54
C HIS A 257 -10.93 6.25 -6.20
N MET A 258 -9.75 5.72 -5.85
CA MET A 258 -9.54 5.09 -4.53
C MET A 258 -9.64 6.11 -3.39
N SER A 259 -9.15 7.34 -3.58
CA SER A 259 -9.26 8.42 -2.60
C SER A 259 -10.73 8.77 -2.31
N GLU A 260 -11.60 8.76 -3.33
CA GLU A 260 -13.05 8.98 -3.17
C GLU A 260 -13.73 7.89 -2.31
N ILE A 261 -13.17 6.68 -2.30
CA ILE A 261 -13.64 5.55 -1.47
C ILE A 261 -13.02 5.60 -0.05
N GLY A 262 -12.04 6.48 0.19
CA GLY A 262 -11.42 6.69 1.50
C GLY A 262 -9.99 6.13 1.63
N LEU A 263 -9.37 5.67 0.54
CA LEU A 263 -7.98 5.20 0.51
C LEU A 263 -7.13 6.07 -0.43
N ASP A 264 -6.55 7.14 0.10
CA ASP A 264 -5.67 8.02 -0.69
C ASP A 264 -4.23 7.49 -0.74
N LEU A 265 -3.82 7.05 -1.94
CA LEU A 265 -2.48 6.56 -2.23
C LEU A 265 -1.69 7.48 -3.17
N THR A 266 -2.24 8.66 -3.51
CA THR A 266 -1.68 9.55 -4.54
C THR A 266 -0.28 10.02 -4.18
N PHE A 267 -0.05 10.41 -2.93
CA PHE A 267 1.27 10.86 -2.47
C PHE A 267 2.32 9.75 -2.52
N ILE A 268 1.92 8.49 -2.28
CA ILE A 268 2.82 7.33 -2.32
C ILE A 268 3.17 7.00 -3.78
N LEU A 269 2.18 7.06 -4.67
CA LEU A 269 2.40 6.92 -6.11
C LEU A 269 3.43 7.96 -6.60
N HIS A 270 3.26 9.23 -6.22
CA HIS A 270 4.22 10.29 -6.55
C HIS A 270 5.62 9.99 -5.98
N ALA A 271 5.70 9.58 -4.72
CA ALA A 271 6.97 9.26 -4.06
C ALA A 271 7.72 8.11 -4.75
N PHE A 272 7.02 7.11 -5.28
CA PHE A 272 7.64 6.01 -6.02
C PHE A 272 8.01 6.37 -7.46
N LEU A 273 7.24 7.23 -8.12
CA LEU A 273 7.49 7.63 -9.51
C LEU A 273 8.50 8.80 -9.65
N VAL A 274 8.76 9.57 -8.58
CA VAL A 274 9.54 10.82 -8.67
C VAL A 274 10.91 10.64 -9.30
N LYS A 275 11.61 9.53 -9.01
CA LYS A 275 12.95 9.27 -9.56
C LYS A 275 12.88 9.07 -11.07
N ASP A 276 11.94 8.24 -11.52
CA ASP A 276 11.81 7.88 -12.93
C ASP A 276 11.33 9.09 -13.74
N LEU A 277 10.38 9.86 -13.20
CA LEU A 277 9.89 11.08 -13.84
C LEU A 277 10.97 12.15 -13.98
N LYS A 278 11.83 12.33 -12.97
CA LYS A 278 12.99 13.23 -13.09
C LYS A 278 13.93 12.78 -14.20
N ALA A 279 14.23 11.48 -14.28
CA ALA A 279 15.10 10.93 -15.32
C ALA A 279 14.51 11.12 -16.73
N VAL A 280 13.21 10.89 -16.90
CA VAL A 280 12.52 11.07 -18.19
C VAL A 280 12.50 12.54 -18.63
N LEU A 281 12.23 13.47 -17.70
CA LEU A 281 12.26 14.90 -18.00
C LEU A 281 13.67 15.36 -18.40
N GLN A 282 14.69 14.93 -17.66
CA GLN A 282 16.09 15.25 -17.97
C GLN A 282 16.53 14.66 -19.32
N SER A 283 16.19 13.39 -19.59
CA SER A 283 16.50 12.76 -20.87
C SER A 283 15.81 13.46 -22.04
N ASN A 284 14.54 13.86 -21.89
CA ASN A 284 13.84 14.62 -22.93
C ASN A 284 14.45 16.01 -23.13
N LYS A 285 14.82 16.69 -22.05
CA LYS A 285 15.55 17.96 -22.11
C LYS A 285 16.83 17.82 -22.93
N ASP A 286 17.64 16.80 -22.67
CA ASP A 286 18.89 16.57 -23.41
C ASP A 286 18.62 16.30 -24.90
N ILE A 287 17.60 15.50 -25.23
CA ILE A 287 17.17 15.26 -26.62
C ILE A 287 16.77 16.58 -27.31
N ILE A 288 16.02 17.45 -26.61
CA ILE A 288 15.61 18.75 -27.15
C ILE A 288 16.82 19.65 -27.39
N ILE A 289 17.75 19.70 -26.45
CA ILE A 289 18.97 20.51 -26.55
C ILE A 289 19.80 20.06 -27.76
N GLU A 290 20.05 18.77 -27.91
CA GLU A 290 20.85 18.25 -29.04
C GLU A 290 20.15 18.46 -30.38
N ALA A 291 18.82 18.22 -30.45
CA ALA A 291 18.04 18.50 -31.64
C ALA A 291 18.00 20.00 -32.00
N THR A 292 18.08 20.88 -31.00
CA THR A 292 18.15 22.33 -31.20
C THR A 292 19.52 22.74 -31.72
N LYS A 293 20.61 22.26 -31.11
CA LYS A 293 21.98 22.53 -31.57
C LYS A 293 22.22 22.08 -33.02
N HIS A 294 21.73 20.89 -33.39
CA HIS A 294 21.85 20.39 -34.76
C HIS A 294 21.14 21.32 -35.76
N ARG A 295 19.90 21.73 -35.47
CA ARG A 295 19.16 22.67 -36.32
C ARG A 295 19.87 24.02 -36.42
N ASN A 296 20.42 24.51 -35.31
CA ASN A 296 21.13 25.77 -35.25
C ASN A 296 22.43 25.77 -36.07
N SER A 297 23.11 24.62 -36.25
CA SER A 297 24.31 24.55 -37.10
C SER A 297 24.03 24.71 -38.60
N GLU A 298 22.78 24.51 -39.02
CA GLU A 298 22.35 24.65 -40.41
C GLU A 298 21.58 25.97 -40.67
N GLU A 299 21.48 26.84 -39.66
CA GLU A 299 20.67 28.05 -39.72
C GLU A 299 21.33 29.15 -40.57
N MET A 300 20.51 29.81 -41.39
CA MET A 300 20.90 30.88 -42.31
C MET A 300 20.09 32.19 -42.08
N TRP A 301 19.23 32.22 -41.06
CA TRP A 301 18.37 33.34 -40.66
C TRP A 301 17.47 33.87 -41.78
N ARG A 302 16.96 32.95 -42.60
CA ARG A 302 16.09 33.29 -43.73
C ARG A 302 14.62 33.16 -43.36
N LYS A 303 13.79 34.03 -43.94
CA LYS A 303 12.33 33.85 -43.92
C LYS A 303 11.98 32.49 -44.53
N MET A 304 11.03 31.80 -43.92
CA MET A 304 10.56 30.50 -44.39
C MET A 304 9.53 30.68 -45.50
N ASN A 305 9.69 29.98 -46.63
CA ASN A 305 8.67 29.87 -47.67
C ASN A 305 8.07 28.47 -47.62
N LEU A 306 6.77 28.37 -47.35
CA LEU A 306 6.06 27.09 -47.26
C LEU A 306 5.56 26.58 -48.63
N MET A 307 5.83 27.33 -49.71
CA MET A 307 5.53 27.04 -51.11
C MET A 307 4.03 26.98 -51.46
N THR A 308 3.18 26.62 -50.51
CA THR A 308 1.73 26.45 -50.69
C THR A 308 0.94 27.07 -49.54
N PRO A 309 -0.26 27.63 -49.82
CA PRO A 309 -1.11 28.20 -48.79
C PRO A 309 -1.67 27.12 -47.84
N GLU A 310 -1.80 25.89 -48.33
CA GLU A 310 -2.21 24.73 -47.53
C GLU A 310 -1.19 24.38 -46.46
N ALA A 311 0.11 24.41 -46.78
CA ALA A 311 1.18 24.17 -45.80
C ALA A 311 1.22 25.29 -44.74
N LEU A 312 0.96 26.54 -45.13
CA LEU A 312 0.80 27.66 -44.20
C LEU A 312 -0.41 27.49 -43.29
N GLY A 313 -1.54 27.02 -43.83
CA GLY A 313 -2.73 26.65 -43.05
C GLY A 313 -2.42 25.58 -42.01
N LYS A 314 -1.76 24.49 -42.41
CA LYS A 314 -1.33 23.42 -41.50
C LYS A 314 -0.42 23.93 -40.40
N LEU A 315 0.59 24.75 -40.73
CA LEU A 315 1.49 25.30 -39.72
C LEU A 315 0.72 26.20 -38.73
N ARG A 316 -0.26 26.97 -39.20
CA ARG A 316 -1.09 27.80 -38.32
C ARG A 316 -1.90 26.95 -37.35
N GLU A 317 -2.52 25.87 -37.83
CA GLU A 317 -3.24 24.91 -36.99
C GLU A 317 -2.32 24.25 -35.96
N GLU A 318 -1.11 23.84 -36.37
CA GLU A 318 -0.12 23.27 -35.47
C GLU A 318 0.32 24.27 -34.39
N MET A 319 0.61 25.52 -34.76
CA MET A 319 1.01 26.56 -33.80
C MET A 319 -0.13 26.90 -32.82
N GLN A 320 -1.37 26.91 -33.30
CA GLN A 320 -2.55 27.06 -32.46
C GLN A 320 -2.73 25.87 -31.50
N SER A 321 -2.48 24.64 -31.97
CA SER A 321 -2.55 23.43 -31.13
C SER A 321 -1.51 23.45 -30.01
N CYS A 322 -0.32 24.00 -30.27
CA CYS A 322 0.71 24.26 -29.27
C CYS A 322 0.43 25.49 -28.40
N SER A 323 -0.80 26.03 -28.42
CA SER A 323 -1.23 27.23 -27.67
C SER A 323 -0.53 28.54 -28.05
N VAL A 324 0.09 28.63 -29.23
CA VAL A 324 0.70 29.88 -29.75
C VAL A 324 -0.35 30.66 -30.55
N ARG A 325 -1.07 31.56 -29.87
CA ARG A 325 -2.22 32.28 -30.45
C ARG A 325 -1.85 33.41 -31.41
N ASN A 326 -0.68 34.03 -31.22
CA ASN A 326 -0.27 35.22 -31.96
C ASN A 326 0.68 34.88 -33.12
N PHE A 327 0.65 33.67 -33.68
CA PHE A 327 1.54 33.28 -34.78
C PHE A 327 1.31 34.12 -36.05
N ASP A 328 0.06 34.56 -36.26
CA ASP A 328 -0.38 35.28 -37.46
C ASP A 328 0.34 36.62 -37.67
N GLN A 329 0.83 37.26 -36.61
CA GLN A 329 1.60 38.49 -36.69
C GLN A 329 2.96 38.31 -37.40
N TYR A 330 3.43 37.07 -37.51
CA TYR A 330 4.68 36.71 -38.16
C TYR A 330 4.48 36.18 -39.59
N VAL A 331 3.23 36.04 -40.06
CA VAL A 331 2.95 35.59 -41.42
C VAL A 331 3.07 36.79 -42.37
N GLY A 332 3.81 36.61 -43.46
CA GLY A 332 4.01 37.62 -44.50
C GLY A 332 3.02 37.49 -45.65
N GLU A 333 3.33 38.13 -46.78
CA GLU A 333 2.56 37.98 -48.03
C GLU A 333 2.71 36.56 -48.59
N ASP A 334 1.67 36.07 -49.27
CA ASP A 334 1.57 34.72 -49.85
C ASP A 334 1.81 33.57 -48.83
N CYS A 335 2.81 32.72 -49.09
CA CYS A 335 3.17 31.53 -48.31
C CYS A 335 4.42 31.74 -47.44
N TRP A 336 4.77 33.00 -47.18
CA TRP A 336 5.97 33.36 -46.43
C TRP A 336 5.68 33.53 -44.93
N VAL A 337 6.63 33.12 -44.11
CA VAL A 337 6.67 33.37 -42.67
C VAL A 337 7.94 34.17 -42.37
N ASN A 338 7.78 35.31 -41.68
CA ASN A 338 8.85 36.22 -41.28
C ASN A 338 9.72 35.68 -40.12
N LEU A 339 9.75 34.36 -39.93
CA LEU A 339 10.57 33.65 -38.95
C LEU A 339 11.40 32.60 -39.69
N SER A 340 12.56 32.28 -39.12
CA SER A 340 13.35 31.16 -39.61
C SER A 340 12.73 29.83 -39.20
N TYR A 341 13.07 28.78 -39.95
CA TYR A 341 12.60 27.43 -39.67
C TYR A 341 13.02 26.96 -38.27
N THR A 342 14.25 27.27 -37.83
CA THR A 342 14.73 26.79 -36.53
C THR A 342 13.97 27.40 -35.36
N ILE A 343 13.61 28.68 -35.44
CA ILE A 343 12.80 29.36 -34.42
C ILE A 343 11.42 28.74 -34.31
N VAL A 344 10.73 28.52 -35.44
CA VAL A 344 9.41 27.87 -35.46
C VAL A 344 9.49 26.46 -34.89
N ALA A 345 10.48 25.67 -35.33
CA ALA A 345 10.66 24.31 -34.87
C ALA A 345 11.05 24.23 -33.39
N PHE A 346 11.84 25.18 -32.88
CA PHE A 346 12.16 25.30 -31.46
C PHE A 346 10.92 25.66 -30.63
N THR A 347 10.14 26.66 -31.06
CA THR A 347 8.89 27.06 -30.38
C THR A 347 7.92 25.88 -30.26
N LYS A 348 7.70 25.12 -31.34
CA LYS A 348 6.85 23.93 -31.28
C LYS A 348 7.37 22.90 -30.27
N GLN A 349 8.67 22.65 -30.26
CA GLN A 349 9.26 21.62 -29.39
C GLN A 349 9.23 22.01 -27.92
N ILE A 350 9.54 23.27 -27.57
CA ILE A 350 9.48 23.72 -26.17
C ILE A 350 8.05 23.77 -25.64
N MET A 351 7.08 24.18 -26.47
CA MET A 351 5.68 24.18 -26.08
C MET A 351 5.15 22.76 -25.86
N PHE A 352 5.49 21.83 -26.75
CA PHE A 352 5.17 20.41 -26.58
C PHE A 352 5.78 19.83 -25.30
N PHE A 353 7.07 20.09 -25.05
CA PHE A 353 7.72 19.66 -23.81
C PHE A 353 7.03 20.21 -22.57
N LEU A 354 6.69 21.51 -22.57
CA LEU A 354 6.00 22.14 -21.46
C LEU A 354 4.64 21.50 -21.20
N GLU A 355 3.84 21.27 -22.24
CA GLU A 355 2.51 20.67 -22.12
C GLU A 355 2.58 19.26 -21.51
N GLU A 356 3.44 18.39 -22.05
CA GLU A 356 3.57 17.02 -21.54
C GLU A 356 4.21 16.98 -20.14
N ALA A 357 5.17 17.87 -19.86
CA ALA A 357 5.78 17.96 -18.53
C ALA A 357 4.80 18.50 -17.47
N LEU A 358 3.88 19.39 -17.84
CA LEU A 358 2.82 19.88 -16.95
C LEU A 358 1.78 18.80 -16.61
N LYS A 359 1.47 17.88 -17.52
CA LYS A 359 0.63 16.70 -17.21
C LYS A 359 1.25 15.84 -16.09
N LEU A 360 2.58 15.80 -16.04
CA LEU A 360 3.33 15.05 -15.03
C LEU A 360 3.49 15.80 -13.72
N TYR A 361 3.25 17.11 -13.69
CA TYR A 361 3.63 18.00 -12.59
C TYR A 361 3.10 17.60 -11.21
N PHE A 362 3.98 17.74 -10.22
CA PHE A 362 3.70 17.80 -8.78
C PHE A 362 4.89 18.53 -8.09
N PRO A 363 4.75 19.02 -6.85
CA PRO A 363 5.71 19.95 -6.23
C PRO A 363 7.18 19.50 -6.28
N GLU A 364 7.46 18.22 -6.09
CA GLU A 364 8.80 17.64 -6.07
C GLU A 364 9.50 17.62 -7.44
N LEU A 365 8.74 17.82 -8.53
CA LEU A 365 9.26 17.98 -9.89
C LEU A 365 9.51 19.44 -10.27
N HIS A 366 9.07 20.41 -9.47
CA HIS A 366 9.06 21.82 -9.85
C HIS A 366 10.44 22.34 -10.26
N MET A 367 11.47 22.11 -9.44
CA MET A 367 12.84 22.56 -9.73
C MET A 367 13.40 21.91 -10.99
N VAL A 368 13.20 20.61 -11.18
CA VAL A 368 13.71 19.88 -12.35
C VAL A 368 13.06 20.38 -13.64
N LEU A 369 11.75 20.65 -13.61
CA LEU A 369 11.03 21.20 -14.74
C LEU A 369 11.50 22.63 -15.07
N LEU A 370 11.67 23.47 -14.04
CA LEU A 370 12.16 24.84 -14.21
C LEU A 370 13.58 24.87 -14.77
N GLU A 371 14.51 24.11 -14.19
CA GLU A 371 15.90 23.99 -14.66
C GLU A 371 15.94 23.48 -16.10
N SER A 372 15.13 22.47 -16.43
CA SER A 372 15.05 21.93 -17.78
C SER A 372 14.60 22.98 -18.80
N LEU A 373 13.57 23.76 -18.48
CA LEU A 373 13.10 24.84 -19.35
C LEU A 373 14.14 25.94 -19.51
N ILE A 374 14.79 26.36 -18.41
CA ILE A 374 15.84 27.37 -18.44
C ILE A 374 16.99 26.92 -19.36
N GLU A 375 17.49 25.69 -19.20
CA GLU A 375 18.59 25.18 -20.02
C GLU A 375 18.22 25.09 -21.50
N ILE A 376 17.02 24.62 -21.84
CA ILE A 376 16.52 24.56 -23.22
C ILE A 376 16.48 25.97 -23.84
N ILE A 377 15.93 26.96 -23.11
CA ILE A 377 15.83 28.35 -23.58
C ILE A 377 17.20 28.99 -23.72
N LEU A 378 18.11 28.75 -22.78
CA LEU A 378 19.46 29.30 -22.82
C LEU A 378 20.22 28.87 -24.07
N VAL A 379 20.08 27.62 -24.52
CA VAL A 379 20.72 27.12 -25.75
C VAL A 379 20.22 27.90 -26.98
N ALA A 380 18.91 28.18 -27.05
CA ALA A 380 18.35 28.97 -28.15
C ALA A 380 18.82 30.43 -28.12
N VAL A 381 18.83 31.05 -26.93
CA VAL A 381 19.28 32.45 -26.76
C VAL A 381 20.76 32.60 -27.09
N GLN A 382 21.61 31.66 -26.67
CA GLN A 382 23.04 31.68 -26.98
C GLN A 382 23.31 31.60 -28.49
N HIS A 383 22.52 30.81 -29.23
CA HIS A 383 22.65 30.75 -30.68
C HIS A 383 22.25 32.06 -31.36
N VAL A 384 21.19 32.71 -30.89
CA VAL A 384 20.79 34.04 -31.38
C VAL A 384 21.89 35.06 -31.10
N ASP A 385 22.42 35.12 -29.88
CA ASP A 385 23.52 36.05 -29.52
C ASP A 385 24.78 35.80 -30.36
N TYR A 386 25.16 34.53 -30.55
CA TYR A 386 26.29 34.18 -31.42
C TYR A 386 26.08 34.63 -32.87
N SER A 387 24.85 34.53 -33.39
CA SER A 387 24.54 34.89 -34.77
C SER A 387 24.44 36.40 -35.01
N LEU A 388 24.26 37.19 -33.95
CA LEU A 388 24.20 38.66 -34.01
C LEU A 388 25.58 39.32 -33.89
N ARG A 389 26.59 38.57 -33.42
CA ARG A 389 27.99 39.00 -33.33
C ARG A 389 28.72 38.70 -34.63
#